data_AF-A0A2C6AQS1-F1
#
_entry.id   AF-A0A2C6AQS1-F1
#
_cell.length_a   1.000
_cell.length_b   1.000
_cell.length_c   1.000
_cell.angle_alpha   90.00
_cell.angle_beta   90.00
_cell.angle_gamma   90.00
#
_symmetry.space_group_name_H-M   'P 1'
#
loop_
_entity.id
_entity.type
_entity.pdbx_description
1 polymer ?
#
loop_
_entity_poly.entity_id
_entity_poly.type
_entity_poly.pdbx_seq_one_letter_code
_entity_poly.pdbx_strand_id
1 'polypeptide(L)' 'MKKYWKELTDKEKYEIYDEICKSELYQDTLSEIGSGWCTEFSETFMMFKGAETENGEPITIERFKELMLDSLRKYL' A
#
# COMPACT_ATOMS: atom_id res chain seq x y z
N MET A 1 -18.00 12.01 2.43
CA MET A 1 -17.71 11.49 1.09
C MET A 1 -16.59 10.48 1.21
N LYS A 2 -16.68 9.33 0.54
CA LYS A 2 -15.53 8.43 0.42
C LYS A 2 -14.49 9.14 -0.46
N LYS A 3 -13.25 9.30 0.02
CA LYS A 3 -12.13 9.74 -0.82
C LYS A 3 -11.63 8.54 -1.63
N TYR A 4 -11.33 8.77 -2.91
CA TYR A 4 -10.78 7.75 -3.80
C TYR A 4 -9.29 7.94 -4.01
N TRP A 5 -8.59 6.85 -4.29
CA TRP A 5 -7.14 6.82 -4.48
C TRP A 5 -6.69 7.74 -5.63
N LYS A 6 -7.45 7.75 -6.74
CA LYS A 6 -7.16 8.60 -7.90
C LYS A 6 -7.29 10.11 -7.64
N GLU A 7 -7.99 10.49 -6.58
CA GLU A 7 -8.21 11.89 -6.20
C GLU A 7 -7.06 12.44 -5.35
N LEU A 8 -6.18 11.56 -4.84
CA LEU A 8 -5.05 11.95 -4.03
C LEU A 8 -3.93 12.51 -4.89
N THR A 9 -3.33 13.60 -4.39
CA THR A 9 -2.04 14.07 -4.88
C THR A 9 -0.94 13.06 -4.58
N ASP A 10 0.16 13.14 -5.31
CA ASP A 10 1.34 12.31 -5.04
C ASP A 10 1.81 12.42 -3.59
N LYS A 11 1.74 13.62 -3.00
CA LYS A 11 2.08 13.84 -1.59
C LYS A 11 1.18 13.03 -0.66
N GLU A 12 -0.14 13.13 -0.83
CA GLU A 12 -1.10 12.35 -0.02
C GLU A 12 -0.90 10.84 -0.20
N LYS A 13 -0.55 10.39 -1.41
CA LYS A 13 -0.25 8.97 -1.66
C LYS A 13 0.98 8.49 -0.89
N TYR A 14 2.02 9.31 -0.80
CA TYR A 14 3.19 9.01 0.03
C TYR A 14 2.88 9.05 1.53
N GLU A 15 1.98 9.92 1.99
CA GLU A 15 1.53 9.92 3.38
C GLU A 15 0.82 8.61 3.75
N ILE A 16 0.00 8.05 2.84
CA ILE A 16 -0.63 6.74 3.02
C ILE A 16 0.42 5.61 3.00
N TYR A 17 1.41 5.67 2.12
CA TYR A 17 2.53 4.72 2.12
C TYR A 17 3.26 4.71 3.47
N ASP A 18 3.62 5.89 3.99
CA ASP A 18 4.25 6.04 5.29
C ASP A 18 3.38 5.50 6.44
N GLU A 19 2.05 5.67 6.34
CA GLU A 19 1.10 5.09 7.30
C GLU A 19 1.17 3.56 7.29
N ILE A 20 1.18 2.94 6.11
CA ILE A 20 1.30 1.48 5.98
C ILE A 20 2.64 1.00 6.53
N CYS A 21 3.74 1.68 6.22
CA CYS A 21 5.07 1.35 6.73
C CYS A 21 5.17 1.44 8.26
N LYS A 22 4.32 2.22 8.91
CA LYS A 22 4.26 2.33 10.39
C LYS A 22 3.31 1.33 11.03
N SER A 23 2.55 0.56 10.25
CA SER A 23 1.63 -0.45 10.78
C SER A 23 2.38 -1.62 11.44
N GLU A 24 1.78 -2.21 12.47
CA GLU A 24 2.33 -3.38 13.17
C GLU A 24 2.64 -4.51 12.19
N LEU A 25 1.69 -4.81 11.29
CA LEU A 25 1.85 -5.85 10.26
C LEU A 25 3.09 -5.63 9.38
N TYR A 26 3.34 -4.39 8.93
CA TYR A 26 4.55 -4.09 8.15
C TYR A 26 5.82 -4.32 8.97
N GLN A 27 5.84 -3.87 10.23
CA GLN A 27 6.99 -3.99 11.11
C GLN A 27 7.28 -5.45 11.47
N ASP A 28 6.25 -6.27 11.67
CA ASP A 28 6.37 -7.70 11.93
C ASP A 28 6.95 -8.42 10.70
N THR A 29 6.40 -8.19 9.50
CA THR A 29 6.95 -8.73 8.25
C THR A 29 8.40 -8.29 8.03
N LEU A 30 8.73 -7.02 8.31
CA LEU A 30 10.10 -6.53 8.23
C LEU A 30 11.04 -7.25 9.22
N SER A 31 10.56 -7.52 10.44
CA SER A 31 11.33 -8.24 11.46
C SER A 31 11.58 -9.69 11.09
N GLU A 32 10.64 -10.34 10.39
CA GLU A 32 10.74 -11.75 10.00
C GLU A 32 11.59 -11.96 8.73
N ILE A 33 11.44 -11.08 7.74
CA ILE A 33 12.03 -11.27 6.39
C ILE A 33 13.26 -10.42 6.17
N GLY A 34 13.38 -9.30 6.89
CA GLY A 34 14.49 -8.38 6.77
C GLY A 34 14.36 -7.39 5.61
N SER A 35 15.38 -6.55 5.47
CA SER A 35 15.33 -5.34 4.64
C SER A 35 15.27 -5.56 3.12
N GLY A 36 15.59 -6.76 2.63
CA GLY A 36 15.48 -7.09 1.21
C GLY A 36 14.06 -6.90 0.67
N TRP A 37 13.08 -7.20 1.51
CA TRP A 37 11.67 -7.09 1.19
C TRP A 37 11.14 -5.64 1.12
N CYS A 38 11.78 -4.68 1.81
CA CYS A 38 11.41 -3.26 1.70
C CYS A 38 11.44 -2.77 0.24
N THR A 39 12.41 -3.28 -0.53
CA THR A 39 12.54 -2.95 -1.96
C THR A 39 11.32 -3.44 -2.73
N GLU A 40 10.96 -4.73 -2.59
CA GLU A 40 9.79 -5.33 -3.26
C GLU A 40 8.49 -4.61 -2.90
N PHE A 41 8.33 -4.22 -1.63
CA PHE A 41 7.16 -3.47 -1.18
C PHE A 41 7.11 -2.07 -1.79
N SER A 42 8.24 -1.35 -1.82
CA SER A 42 8.32 -0.02 -2.43
C SER A 42 8.04 -0.06 -3.95
N GLU A 43 8.52 -1.09 -4.64
CA GLU A 43 8.25 -1.31 -6.07
C GLU A 43 6.76 -1.60 -6.30
N THR A 44 6.16 -2.44 -5.45
CA THR A 44 4.72 -2.72 -5.47
C THR A 44 3.92 -1.43 -5.30
N PHE A 45 4.27 -0.60 -4.32
CA PHE A 45 3.62 0.69 -4.14
C PHE A 45 3.73 1.57 -5.38
N MET A 46 4.93 1.68 -5.98
CA MET A 46 5.14 2.48 -7.19
C MET A 46 4.32 1.97 -8.38
N MET A 47 4.15 0.65 -8.53
CA MET A 47 3.28 0.05 -9.55
C MET A 47 1.81 0.43 -9.35
N PHE A 48 1.31 0.38 -8.11
CA PHE A 48 -0.09 0.67 -7.80
C PHE A 48 -0.37 2.16 -7.54
N LYS A 49 0.64 3.01 -7.40
CA LYS A 49 0.48 4.45 -7.15
C LYS A 49 -0.36 5.13 -8.22
N GLY A 50 -0.24 4.69 -9.48
CA GLY A 50 -1.02 5.17 -10.62
C GLY A 50 -2.36 4.45 -10.84
N ALA A 51 -2.73 3.47 -10.01
CA ALA A 51 -3.99 2.76 -10.18
C ALA A 51 -5.19 3.69 -9.96
N GLU A 52 -6.30 3.42 -10.64
CA GLU A 52 -7.53 4.19 -10.46
C GLU A 52 -8.71 3.30 -10.09
N THR A 53 -8.75 2.11 -10.67
CA THR A 53 -9.86 1.16 -10.53
C THR A 53 -9.36 -0.25 -10.24
N GLU A 54 -10.15 -1.02 -9.49
CA GLU A 54 -10.01 -2.47 -9.31
C GLU A 54 -11.30 -3.11 -9.81
N ASN A 55 -11.23 -4.04 -10.78
CA ASN A 55 -12.39 -4.69 -11.39
C ASN A 55 -13.46 -3.71 -11.95
N GLY A 56 -13.04 -2.54 -12.44
CA GLY A 56 -13.93 -1.50 -12.98
C GLY A 56 -14.48 -0.52 -11.94
N GLU A 57 -14.25 -0.76 -10.63
CA GLU A 57 -14.70 0.11 -9.55
C GLU A 57 -13.59 1.04 -9.05
N PRO A 58 -13.86 2.33 -8.76
CA PRO A 58 -12.86 3.24 -8.22
C PRO A 58 -12.27 2.74 -6.89
N ILE A 59 -10.94 2.74 -6.80
CA ILE A 59 -10.24 2.30 -5.59
C ILE A 59 -10.44 3.34 -4.50
N THR A 60 -11.00 2.95 -3.36
CA THR A 60 -11.03 3.78 -2.14
C THR A 60 -9.66 3.76 -1.46
N ILE A 61 -9.37 4.77 -0.63
CA ILE A 61 -8.12 4.77 0.15
C ILE A 61 -7.98 3.49 0.98
N GLU A 62 -9.04 3.06 1.66
CA GLU A 62 -8.97 1.86 2.50
C GLU A 62 -8.77 0.60 1.68
N ARG A 63 -9.39 0.50 0.49
CA ARG A 63 -9.15 -0.64 -0.39
C ARG A 63 -7.71 -0.67 -0.91
N PHE A 64 -7.12 0.49 -1.19
CA PHE A 64 -5.70 0.58 -1.55
C PHE A 64 -4.80 0.06 -0.41
N LYS A 65 -5.07 0.46 0.83
CA LYS A 65 -4.34 -0.04 2.00
C LYS A 65 -4.47 -1.56 2.13
N GLU A 66 -5.68 -2.10 1.99
CA GLU A 66 -5.91 -3.55 1.99
C GLU A 66 -5.09 -4.26 0.93
N LEU A 67 -5.05 -3.74 -0.31
CA LEU A 67 -4.26 -4.32 -1.41
C LEU A 67 -2.76 -4.38 -1.08
N MET A 68 -2.24 -3.31 -0.49
CA MET A 68 -0.85 -3.27 -0.05
C MET A 68 -0.60 -4.24 1.12
N LEU A 69 -1.50 -4.30 2.11
CA LEU A 69 -1.36 -5.22 3.24
C LEU A 69 -1.53 -6.69 2.83
N ASP A 70 -2.38 -7.00 1.85
CA ASP A 70 -2.51 -8.35 1.29
C ASP A 70 -1.22 -8.81 0.61
N SER A 71 -0.41 -7.88 0.08
CA SER A 71 0.94 -8.21 -0.38
C SER A 71 1.83 -8.70 0.76
N LEU A 72 1.68 -8.15 1.98
CA LEU A 72 2.41 -8.54 3.18
C LEU A 72 1.99 -9.92 3.67
N ARG A 73 0.69 -10.20 3.66
CA ARG A 73 0.14 -11.47 4.17
C ARG A 73 0.59 -12.70 3.40
N LYS A 74 1.09 -12.56 2.16
CA LYS A 74 1.69 -13.68 1.41
C LYS A 74 2.97 -14.21 2.03
N TYR A 75 3.55 -13.44 2.93
CA TYR A 75 4.85 -13.67 3.51
C TYR A 75 4.80 -14.06 4.99
N LEU A 76 3.61 -14.03 5.61
CA LEU A 76 3.31 -14.60 6.92
C LEU A 76 2.84 -16.06 6.76
#